data_AF-A0A961K784-F1
#
_entry.id   AF-A0A961K784-F1
#
_cell.length_a   1.000
_cell.length_b   1.000
_cell.length_c   1.000
_cell.angle_alpha   90.00
_cell.angle_beta   90.00
_cell.angle_gamma   90.00
#
_symmetry.space_group_name_H-M   'P 1'
#
loop_
_entity.id
_entity.type
_entity.pdbx_description
1 polymer ?
#
loop_
_entity_poly.entity_id
_entity_poly.type
_entity_poly.pdbx_seq_one_letter_code
_entity_poly.pdbx_strand_id
1 'polypeptide(L)'
;MSFRQFQALHDLRAAALHLVNGLNRDPTPTEARVRGALEAIGADRVPDWRLALSDGDRTAVATASCAPEDGRDAFLFATCVRLLDRSGQPGRAGDWDREVDAFSDAYRSAPDAIRAAIFNGLPAGAGRPEDRLTDSRDTVIAALLPLARRLTAEERAEISAADYGCDIARHRAALDALLATTACRFPDHWFPAEVVELTAHVPKAPGFAGCSALVLANAIYDDDHVDHASFRWHQHRHAYPRLKANEAGPLLRGFRYLYEALPDWDPFWDVRRPERMSLDHFLPWSPSGPDAG
;
A
#
# COMPACT_ATOMS: atom_id res chain seq x y z
N MET A 1 14.40 -5.76 -9.94
CA MET A 1 13.60 -5.62 -8.71
C MET A 1 12.18 -5.27 -9.11
N SER A 2 11.17 -5.87 -8.49
CA SER A 2 9.74 -5.61 -8.79
C SER A 2 9.22 -4.37 -8.05
N PHE A 3 8.03 -3.87 -8.41
CA PHE A 3 7.31 -2.86 -7.61
C PHE A 3 7.29 -3.23 -6.13
N ARG A 4 6.92 -4.47 -5.83
CA ARG A 4 6.75 -4.97 -4.47
C ARG A 4 8.00 -4.76 -3.61
N GLN A 5 9.17 -5.01 -4.19
CA GLN A 5 10.45 -4.84 -3.49
C GLN A 5 10.70 -3.38 -3.14
N PHE A 6 10.52 -2.45 -4.08
CA PHE A 6 10.70 -1.03 -3.81
C PHE A 6 9.65 -0.47 -2.85
N GLN A 7 8.39 -0.90 -2.96
CA GLN A 7 7.34 -0.53 -2.01
C GLN A 7 7.68 -1.02 -0.59
N ALA A 8 8.18 -2.25 -0.44
CA ALA A 8 8.59 -2.76 0.87
C ALA A 8 9.74 -1.93 1.47
N LEU A 9 10.71 -1.51 0.67
CA LEU A 9 11.79 -0.62 1.13
C LEU A 9 11.27 0.77 1.51
N HIS A 10 10.32 1.30 0.74
CA HIS A 10 9.63 2.54 1.05
C HIS A 10 8.95 2.47 2.42
N ASP A 11 8.16 1.40 2.65
CA ASP A 11 7.41 1.20 3.88
C ASP A 11 8.32 0.96 5.09
N LEU A 12 9.39 0.16 4.94
CA LEU A 12 10.39 -0.06 5.99
C LEU A 12 11.08 1.24 6.42
N ARG A 13 11.44 2.10 5.45
CA ARG A 13 12.05 3.42 5.76
C ARG A 13 11.06 4.28 6.54
N ALA A 14 9.82 4.36 6.08
CA ALA A 14 8.79 5.17 6.73
C ALA A 14 8.51 4.67 8.16
N ALA A 15 8.42 3.36 8.34
CA ALA A 15 8.28 2.72 9.66
C ALA A 15 9.49 3.01 10.56
N ALA A 16 10.72 2.88 10.06
CA ALA A 16 11.92 3.17 10.83
C ALA A 16 11.98 4.65 11.29
N LEU A 17 11.68 5.59 10.39
CA LEU A 17 11.62 7.02 10.72
C LEU A 17 10.53 7.32 11.75
N HIS A 18 9.35 6.70 11.63
CA HIS A 18 8.29 6.86 12.61
C HIS A 18 8.73 6.35 13.99
N LEU A 19 9.31 5.15 14.06
CA LEU A 19 9.75 4.52 15.31
C LEU A 19 10.85 5.33 16.01
N VAL A 20 11.89 5.75 15.29
CA VAL A 20 13.00 6.51 15.91
C VAL A 20 12.58 7.90 16.38
N ASN A 21 11.61 8.53 15.71
CA ASN A 21 11.06 9.82 16.12
C ASN A 21 10.03 9.69 17.26
N GLY A 22 9.46 8.50 17.46
CA GLY A 22 8.54 8.19 18.56
C GLY A 22 9.21 7.72 19.85
N LEU A 23 10.54 7.57 19.87
CA LEU A 23 11.26 7.12 21.07
C LEU A 23 11.05 8.09 22.23
N ASN A 24 10.61 7.57 23.38
CA ASN A 24 10.47 8.35 24.61
C ASN A 24 11.79 8.48 25.39
N ARG A 25 12.90 8.67 24.66
CA ARG A 25 14.25 8.89 25.16
C ARG A 25 15.11 9.54 24.08
N ASP A 26 16.26 10.07 24.48
CA ASP A 26 17.24 10.52 23.52
C ASP A 26 17.73 9.33 22.65
N PRO A 27 17.82 9.52 21.32
CA PRO A 27 18.42 8.53 20.44
C PRO A 27 19.89 8.29 20.81
N THR A 28 20.30 7.04 20.79
CA THR A 28 21.71 6.66 20.85
C THR A 28 22.49 7.25 19.66
N PRO A 29 23.82 7.35 19.74
CA PRO A 29 24.63 7.82 18.61
C PRO A 29 24.39 7.05 17.30
N THR A 30 24.17 5.74 17.39
CA THR A 30 23.83 4.90 16.22
C THR A 30 22.44 5.25 15.68
N GLU A 31 21.41 5.33 16.52
CA GLU A 31 20.06 5.71 16.08
C GLU A 31 20.04 7.10 15.43
N ALA A 32 20.76 8.07 16.01
CA ALA A 32 20.87 9.42 15.46
C ALA A 32 21.54 9.42 14.08
N ARG A 33 22.63 8.65 13.89
CA ARG A 33 23.29 8.50 12.58
C ARG A 33 22.38 7.83 11.56
N VAL A 34 21.72 6.73 11.94
CA VAL A 34 20.82 5.99 11.05
C VAL A 34 19.62 6.84 10.66
N ARG A 35 19.02 7.58 11.61
CA ARG A 35 17.97 8.56 11.32
C ARG A 35 18.43 9.59 10.29
N GLY A 36 19.60 10.19 10.50
CA GLY A 36 20.17 11.15 9.55
C GLY A 36 20.38 10.54 8.16
N ALA A 37 20.81 9.28 8.08
CA ALA A 37 20.92 8.57 6.80
C ALA A 37 19.55 8.32 6.14
N LEU A 38 18.55 7.88 6.92
CA LEU A 38 17.17 7.68 6.44
C LEU A 38 16.53 8.97 5.92
N GLU A 39 16.80 10.11 6.58
CA GLU A 39 16.33 11.44 6.17
C GLU A 39 17.08 11.97 4.94
N ALA A 40 18.40 11.74 4.86
CA ALA A 40 19.25 12.18 3.76
C ALA A 40 19.02 11.40 2.46
N ILE A 41 18.46 10.19 2.55
CA ILE A 41 17.92 9.47 1.41
C ILE A 41 16.84 10.37 0.76
N GLY A 42 17.22 11.00 -0.35
CA GLY A 42 16.42 12.02 -1.03
C GLY A 42 15.01 11.52 -1.37
N ALA A 43 14.05 12.45 -1.38
CA ALA A 43 12.63 12.20 -1.65
C ALA A 43 12.34 11.77 -3.11
N ASP A 44 13.37 11.55 -3.92
CA ASP A 44 13.19 11.53 -5.36
C ASP A 44 13.19 10.12 -5.95
N ARG A 45 13.91 9.12 -5.42
CA ARG A 45 13.99 7.76 -6.01
C ARG A 45 14.39 6.65 -5.02
N VAL A 46 13.58 5.61 -4.88
CA VAL A 46 13.82 4.43 -4.00
C VAL A 46 15.00 3.52 -4.40
N PRO A 47 15.27 3.26 -5.70
CA PRO A 47 16.28 2.27 -6.09
C PRO A 47 17.72 2.55 -5.67
N ASP A 48 18.04 3.80 -5.34
CA ASP A 48 19.39 4.22 -4.95
C ASP A 48 19.58 4.25 -3.42
N TRP A 49 18.59 3.77 -2.66
CA TRP A 49 18.61 3.82 -1.20
C TRP A 49 19.60 2.81 -0.63
N ARG A 50 20.76 3.31 -0.20
CA ARG A 50 21.76 2.54 0.54
C ARG A 50 22.06 3.23 1.85
N LEU A 51 21.72 2.59 2.98
CA LEU A 51 22.02 3.12 4.31
C LEU A 51 23.53 3.15 4.61
N ALA A 52 24.32 2.31 3.94
CA ALA A 52 25.78 2.23 4.08
C ALA A 52 26.26 2.19 5.55
N LEU A 53 25.64 1.31 6.35
CA LEU A 53 25.93 1.21 7.79
C LEU A 53 27.39 0.81 8.05
N SER A 54 28.03 1.49 9.00
CA SER A 54 29.33 1.09 9.53
C SER A 54 29.26 -0.25 10.27
N ASP A 55 30.38 -0.95 10.44
CA ASP A 55 30.41 -2.24 11.14
C ASP A 55 29.91 -2.14 12.60
N GLY A 56 30.23 -1.03 13.26
CA GLY A 56 29.74 -0.73 14.60
C GLY A 56 28.22 -0.50 14.62
N ASP A 57 27.69 0.27 13.68
CA ASP A 57 26.24 0.49 13.57
C ASP A 57 25.49 -0.81 13.26
N ARG A 58 26.03 -1.64 12.36
CA ARG A 58 25.44 -2.95 12.06
C ARG A 58 25.39 -3.86 13.28
N THR A 59 26.47 -3.89 14.05
CA THR A 59 26.52 -4.71 15.28
C THR A 59 25.51 -4.21 16.30
N ALA A 60 25.43 -2.89 16.53
CA ALA A 60 24.48 -2.30 17.46
C ALA A 60 23.02 -2.56 17.06
N VAL A 61 22.69 -2.40 15.78
CA VAL A 61 21.35 -2.69 15.24
C VAL A 61 21.05 -4.19 15.32
N ALA A 62 22.01 -5.07 15.01
CA ALA A 62 21.83 -6.52 15.16
C ALA A 62 21.50 -6.91 16.61
N THR A 63 22.25 -6.39 17.58
CA THR A 63 21.98 -6.63 19.00
C THR A 63 20.59 -6.14 19.41
N ALA A 64 20.23 -4.90 19.04
CA ALA A 64 18.93 -4.33 19.40
C ALA A 64 17.75 -5.09 18.76
N SER A 65 17.92 -5.61 17.54
CA SER A 65 16.90 -6.44 16.87
C SER A 65 16.73 -7.84 17.45
N CYS A 66 17.51 -8.20 18.48
CA CYS A 66 17.42 -9.49 19.18
C CYS A 66 16.98 -9.33 20.65
N ALA A 67 16.65 -8.12 21.09
CA ALA A 67 16.31 -7.80 22.48
C ALA A 67 14.96 -7.04 22.58
N PRO A 68 13.83 -7.67 22.24
CA PRO A 68 12.51 -7.02 22.34
C PRO A 68 12.17 -6.53 23.77
N GLU A 69 12.75 -7.14 24.79
CA GLU A 69 12.61 -6.78 26.21
C GLU A 69 13.26 -5.45 26.59
N ASP A 70 14.29 -5.01 25.86
CA ASP A 70 15.01 -3.77 26.13
C ASP A 70 14.26 -2.52 25.60
N GLY A 71 13.18 -2.75 24.84
CA GLY A 71 12.28 -1.70 24.38
C GLY A 71 11.70 -2.02 23.00
N ARG A 72 10.38 -2.18 22.94
CA ARG A 72 9.65 -2.55 21.71
C ARG A 72 10.01 -1.67 20.50
N ASP A 73 9.95 -0.36 20.66
CA ASP A 73 10.10 0.55 19.51
C ASP A 73 11.55 0.59 19.00
N ALA A 74 12.54 0.44 19.89
CA ALA A 74 13.95 0.31 19.52
C ALA A 74 14.23 -1.03 18.81
N PHE A 75 13.65 -2.12 19.29
CA PHE A 75 13.70 -3.43 18.65
C PHE A 75 13.07 -3.43 17.24
N LEU A 76 11.87 -2.85 17.09
CA LEU A 76 11.20 -2.72 15.79
C LEU A 76 11.98 -1.81 14.84
N PHE A 77 12.50 -0.68 15.34
CA PHE A 77 13.35 0.22 14.57
C PHE A 77 14.58 -0.52 14.03
N ALA A 78 15.28 -1.24 14.91
CA ALA A 78 16.47 -1.99 14.54
C ALA A 78 16.15 -3.08 13.50
N THR A 79 15.01 -3.76 13.64
CA THR A 79 14.52 -4.74 12.67
C THR A 79 14.31 -4.10 11.29
N CYS A 80 13.61 -2.98 11.21
CA CYS A 80 13.39 -2.26 9.95
C CYS A 80 14.72 -1.86 9.28
N VAL A 81 15.68 -1.36 10.07
CA VAL A 81 17.00 -0.94 9.57
C VAL A 81 17.81 -2.12 9.01
N ARG A 82 17.76 -3.29 9.64
CA ARG A 82 18.45 -4.50 9.11
C ARG A 82 17.84 -4.99 7.81
N LEU A 83 16.51 -4.98 7.70
CA LEU A 83 15.82 -5.35 6.47
C LEU A 83 16.18 -4.39 5.33
N LEU A 84 16.31 -3.09 5.63
CA LEU A 84 16.80 -2.09 4.68
C LEU A 84 18.28 -2.29 4.30
N ASP A 85 19.19 -2.55 5.25
CA ASP A 85 20.62 -2.76 4.91
C ASP A 85 20.82 -4.01 4.04
N ARG A 86 20.06 -5.09 4.33
CA ARG A 86 20.09 -6.34 3.56
C ARG A 86 19.74 -6.11 2.09
N SER A 87 18.74 -5.29 1.78
CA SER A 87 18.32 -5.09 0.39
C SER A 87 19.40 -4.44 -0.47
N GLY A 88 20.20 -3.55 0.13
CA GLY A 88 21.37 -2.97 -0.50
C GLY A 88 22.56 -3.93 -0.60
N GLN A 89 22.65 -4.93 0.28
CA GLN A 89 23.76 -5.90 0.35
C GLN A 89 23.28 -7.32 0.72
N PRO A 90 22.78 -8.12 -0.25
CA PRO A 90 22.19 -9.43 0.00
C PRO A 90 23.10 -10.43 0.72
N GLY A 91 24.42 -10.29 0.58
CA GLY A 91 25.42 -11.13 1.26
C GLY A 91 25.55 -10.87 2.77
N ARG A 92 24.85 -9.87 3.32
CA ARG A 92 24.80 -9.55 4.75
C ARG A 92 23.59 -10.18 5.46
N ALA A 93 22.97 -11.19 4.87
CA ALA A 93 21.77 -11.81 5.42
C ALA A 93 22.07 -12.54 6.75
N GLY A 94 21.29 -12.22 7.79
CA GLY A 94 21.10 -13.09 8.95
C GLY A 94 20.15 -14.24 8.61
N ASP A 95 20.05 -15.21 9.51
CA ASP A 95 19.08 -16.32 9.44
C ASP A 95 17.68 -15.81 9.80
N TRP A 96 17.04 -15.13 8.83
CA TRP A 96 15.74 -14.49 9.02
C TRP A 96 14.62 -15.50 9.32
N ASP A 97 14.75 -16.74 8.85
CA ASP A 97 13.75 -17.77 9.15
C ASP A 97 13.75 -18.04 10.66
N ARG A 98 14.94 -18.23 11.25
CA ARG A 98 15.10 -18.39 12.69
C ARG A 98 14.69 -17.14 13.49
N GLU A 99 15.00 -15.95 12.99
CA GLU A 99 14.61 -14.70 13.66
C GLU A 99 13.09 -14.49 13.64
N VAL A 100 12.43 -14.79 12.52
CA VAL A 100 10.96 -14.74 12.43
C VAL A 100 10.34 -15.74 13.39
N ASP A 101 10.84 -16.96 13.46
CA ASP A 101 10.36 -17.97 14.41
C ASP A 101 10.52 -17.50 15.86
N ALA A 102 11.67 -16.89 16.19
CA ALA A 102 11.96 -16.41 17.55
C ALA A 102 11.15 -15.18 17.97
N PHE A 103 10.85 -14.27 17.04
CA PHE A 103 10.33 -12.93 17.37
C PHE A 103 8.98 -12.59 16.74
N SER A 104 8.32 -13.53 16.06
CA SER A 104 7.05 -13.25 15.35
C SER A 104 5.96 -12.67 16.26
N ASP A 105 5.89 -13.07 17.53
CA ASP A 105 4.92 -12.51 18.48
C ASP A 105 5.21 -11.04 18.80
N ALA A 106 6.48 -10.66 18.90
CA ALA A 106 6.87 -9.26 19.08
C ALA A 106 6.49 -8.43 17.84
N TYR A 107 6.75 -8.94 16.63
CA TYR A 107 6.32 -8.29 15.39
C TYR A 107 4.80 -8.15 15.29
N ARG A 108 4.04 -9.18 15.67
CA ARG A 108 2.57 -9.17 15.64
C ARG A 108 1.95 -8.22 16.66
N SER A 109 2.65 -7.93 17.75
CA SER A 109 2.23 -6.94 18.75
C SER A 109 2.41 -5.49 18.30
N ALA A 110 3.10 -5.24 17.17
CA ALA A 110 3.28 -3.91 16.61
C ALA A 110 1.97 -3.41 15.95
N PRO A 111 1.80 -2.07 15.81
CA PRO A 111 0.74 -1.51 14.99
C PRO A 111 0.73 -2.07 13.57
N ASP A 112 -0.45 -2.20 12.98
CA ASP A 112 -0.67 -2.93 11.72
C ASP A 112 0.26 -2.48 10.59
N ALA A 113 0.42 -1.17 10.39
CA ALA A 113 1.28 -0.62 9.34
C ALA A 113 2.78 -0.89 9.54
N ILE A 114 3.24 -1.00 10.80
CA ILE A 114 4.63 -1.37 11.12
C ILE A 114 4.83 -2.86 10.92
N ARG A 115 3.88 -3.68 11.41
CA ARG A 115 3.89 -5.14 11.19
C ARG A 115 3.92 -5.45 9.69
N ALA A 116 3.01 -4.87 8.92
CA ALA A 116 2.94 -5.04 7.48
C ALA A 116 4.24 -4.63 6.78
N ALA A 117 4.86 -3.50 7.16
CA ALA A 117 6.15 -3.08 6.61
C ALA A 117 7.26 -4.11 6.85
N ILE A 118 7.36 -4.66 8.08
CA ILE A 118 8.34 -5.68 8.44
C ILE A 118 8.10 -6.96 7.62
N PHE A 119 6.88 -7.50 7.62
CA PHE A 119 6.58 -8.75 6.93
C PHE A 119 6.65 -8.63 5.41
N ASN A 120 6.34 -7.48 4.82
CA ASN A 120 6.57 -7.23 3.40
C ASN A 120 8.05 -7.05 3.05
N GLY A 121 8.89 -6.63 4.01
CA GLY A 121 10.35 -6.59 3.88
C GLY A 121 11.05 -7.94 3.99
N LEU A 122 10.39 -8.93 4.61
CA LEU A 122 10.90 -10.29 4.76
C LEU A 122 10.73 -11.12 3.46
N PRO A 123 11.50 -12.22 3.30
CA PRO A 123 11.33 -13.14 2.18
C PRO A 123 9.89 -13.64 2.02
N ALA A 124 9.51 -14.00 0.80
CA ALA A 124 8.22 -14.64 0.55
C ALA A 124 8.09 -15.92 1.38
N GLY A 125 6.94 -16.13 2.00
CA GLY A 125 6.68 -17.29 2.88
C GLY A 125 7.02 -17.06 4.36
N ALA A 126 7.72 -15.98 4.72
CA ALA A 126 7.91 -15.61 6.12
C ALA A 126 6.60 -15.05 6.72
N GLY A 127 6.23 -15.55 7.90
CA GLY A 127 5.01 -15.16 8.62
C GLY A 127 3.72 -15.73 8.02
N ARG A 128 2.59 -15.27 8.56
CA ARG A 128 1.28 -15.60 8.01
C ARG A 128 0.87 -14.55 6.96
N PRO A 129 0.00 -14.88 5.98
CA PRO A 129 -0.46 -13.90 4.98
C PRO A 129 -1.02 -12.62 5.60
N GLU A 130 -1.73 -12.72 6.73
CA GLU A 130 -2.38 -11.60 7.41
C GLU A 130 -1.35 -10.67 8.09
N ASP A 131 -0.16 -11.19 8.42
CA ASP A 131 0.91 -10.40 9.02
C ASP A 131 1.41 -9.31 8.03
N ARG A 132 1.17 -9.48 6.72
CA ARG A 132 1.53 -8.53 5.65
C ARG A 132 0.49 -7.44 5.41
N LEU A 133 -0.70 -7.57 6.00
CA LEU A 133 -1.81 -6.66 5.78
C LEU A 133 -1.82 -5.55 6.83
N THR A 134 -1.94 -4.30 6.36
CA THR A 134 -2.28 -3.15 7.19
C THR A 134 -3.76 -3.21 7.57
N ASP A 135 -4.63 -3.63 6.64
CA ASP A 135 -6.07 -3.71 6.85
C ASP A 135 -6.65 -5.04 6.36
N SER A 136 -7.69 -5.52 7.07
CA SER A 136 -8.44 -6.69 6.60
C SER A 136 -9.24 -6.36 5.34
N ARG A 137 -9.51 -7.39 4.52
CA ARG A 137 -10.37 -7.28 3.33
C ARG A 137 -11.71 -6.62 3.64
N ASP A 138 -12.36 -7.08 4.70
CA ASP A 138 -13.69 -6.60 5.10
C ASP A 138 -13.65 -5.13 5.50
N THR A 139 -12.61 -4.70 6.22
CA THR A 139 -12.40 -3.29 6.59
C THR A 139 -12.27 -2.41 5.34
N VAL A 140 -11.49 -2.84 4.36
CA VAL A 140 -11.24 -2.08 3.12
C VAL A 140 -12.51 -2.00 2.27
N ILE A 141 -13.20 -3.12 2.07
CA ILE A 141 -14.48 -3.16 1.37
C ILE A 141 -15.52 -2.27 2.06
N ALA A 142 -15.63 -2.34 3.39
CA ALA A 142 -16.55 -1.51 4.16
C ALA A 142 -16.27 0.00 4.02
N ALA A 143 -15.02 0.39 3.76
CA ALA A 143 -14.66 1.78 3.49
C ALA A 143 -14.95 2.20 2.03
N LEU A 144 -14.78 1.30 1.06
CA LEU A 144 -14.99 1.58 -0.38
C LEU A 144 -16.47 1.67 -0.75
N LEU A 145 -17.31 0.75 -0.30
CA LEU A 145 -18.71 0.66 -0.74
C LEU A 145 -19.55 1.92 -0.44
N PRO A 146 -19.39 2.60 0.71
CA PRO A 146 -20.05 3.88 0.95
C PRO A 146 -19.71 4.95 -0.09
N LEU A 147 -18.50 4.98 -0.66
CA LEU A 147 -18.15 5.92 -1.73
C LEU A 147 -18.92 5.62 -3.01
N ALA A 148 -18.99 4.35 -3.40
CA ALA A 148 -19.77 3.92 -4.56
C ALA A 148 -21.26 4.28 -4.40
N ARG A 149 -21.84 4.10 -3.21
CA ARG A 149 -23.26 4.37 -2.95
C ARG A 149 -23.61 5.86 -2.83
N ARG A 150 -22.62 6.75 -2.71
CA ARG A 150 -22.85 8.20 -2.69
C ARG A 150 -23.10 8.79 -4.08
N LEU A 151 -22.87 8.03 -5.16
CA LEU A 151 -23.16 8.47 -6.51
C LEU A 151 -24.59 9.00 -6.62
N THR A 152 -24.72 10.27 -6.99
CA THR A 152 -26.00 10.96 -7.13
C THR A 152 -26.78 10.47 -8.36
N ALA A 153 -28.07 10.80 -8.44
CA ALA A 153 -28.87 10.44 -9.61
C ALA A 153 -28.34 11.08 -10.91
N GLU A 154 -27.76 12.27 -10.82
CA GLU A 154 -27.12 13.00 -11.92
C GLU A 154 -25.82 12.32 -12.36
N GLU A 155 -24.90 12.05 -11.42
CA GLU A 155 -23.67 11.30 -11.72
C GLU A 155 -23.97 9.93 -12.33
N ARG A 156 -24.95 9.19 -11.81
CA ARG A 156 -25.35 7.90 -12.39
C ARG A 156 -25.87 8.05 -13.82
N ALA A 157 -26.44 9.20 -14.20
CA ALA A 157 -26.95 9.43 -15.56
C ALA A 157 -25.78 9.69 -16.50
N GLU A 158 -24.82 10.51 -16.07
CA GLU A 158 -23.59 10.78 -16.81
C GLU A 158 -22.73 9.53 -16.99
N ILE A 159 -22.53 8.75 -15.92
CA ILE A 159 -21.82 7.47 -15.96
C ILE A 159 -22.47 6.57 -17.01
N SER A 160 -23.80 6.41 -16.97
CA SER A 160 -24.51 5.53 -17.91
C SER A 160 -24.38 5.93 -19.38
N ALA A 161 -23.95 7.17 -19.66
CA ALA A 161 -23.70 7.67 -21.01
C ALA A 161 -22.21 7.64 -21.42
N ALA A 162 -21.31 7.18 -20.55
CA ALA A 162 -19.86 7.26 -20.77
C ALA A 162 -19.37 6.44 -21.97
N ASP A 163 -20.07 5.38 -22.36
CA ASP A 163 -19.77 4.59 -23.56
C ASP A 163 -20.40 5.23 -24.81
N TYR A 164 -20.05 6.50 -25.08
CA TYR A 164 -20.54 7.27 -26.23
C TYR A 164 -22.07 7.30 -26.40
N GLY A 165 -22.81 7.17 -25.29
CA GLY A 165 -24.26 7.10 -25.28
C GLY A 165 -24.86 5.78 -25.79
N CYS A 166 -24.06 4.72 -25.91
CA CYS A 166 -24.55 3.37 -26.21
C CYS A 166 -25.35 2.81 -25.02
N ASP A 167 -26.51 2.20 -25.28
CA ASP A 167 -27.30 1.44 -24.30
C ASP A 167 -27.52 2.11 -22.92
N ILE A 168 -27.65 3.45 -22.89
CA ILE A 168 -27.70 4.24 -21.65
C ILE A 168 -28.71 3.70 -20.64
N ALA A 169 -29.93 3.37 -21.09
CA ALA A 169 -30.98 2.87 -20.21
C ALA A 169 -30.61 1.52 -19.56
N ARG A 170 -29.89 0.65 -20.29
CA ARG A 170 -29.44 -0.64 -19.79
C ARG A 170 -28.29 -0.48 -18.81
N HIS A 171 -27.30 0.36 -19.12
CA HIS A 171 -26.23 0.71 -18.18
C HIS A 171 -26.79 1.33 -16.90
N ARG A 172 -27.78 2.23 -17.03
CA ARG A 172 -28.41 2.86 -15.87
C ARG A 172 -29.13 1.86 -14.98
N ALA A 173 -29.96 0.99 -15.57
CA ALA A 173 -30.66 -0.04 -14.83
C ALA A 173 -29.69 -1.01 -14.13
N ALA A 174 -28.61 -1.41 -14.82
CA ALA A 174 -27.59 -2.29 -14.26
C ALA A 174 -26.78 -1.62 -13.13
N LEU A 175 -26.44 -0.33 -13.26
CA LEU A 175 -25.75 0.44 -12.21
C LEU A 175 -26.63 0.61 -10.96
N ASP A 176 -27.90 0.97 -11.14
CA ASP A 176 -28.84 1.10 -10.02
C ASP A 176 -29.03 -0.27 -9.32
N ALA A 177 -29.13 -1.37 -10.08
CA ALA A 177 -29.22 -2.73 -9.53
C ALA A 177 -27.94 -3.14 -8.78
N LEU A 178 -26.76 -2.86 -9.34
CA LEU A 178 -25.45 -3.12 -8.73
C LEU A 178 -25.34 -2.44 -7.35
N LEU A 179 -25.66 -1.14 -7.29
CA LEU A 179 -25.55 -0.33 -6.06
C LEU A 179 -26.55 -0.74 -4.99
N ALA A 180 -27.68 -1.35 -5.39
CA ALA A 180 -28.67 -1.89 -4.47
C ALA A 180 -28.22 -3.21 -3.81
N THR A 181 -27.23 -3.92 -4.38
CA THR A 181 -26.68 -5.13 -3.75
C THR A 181 -25.79 -4.79 -2.56
N THR A 182 -25.67 -5.71 -1.59
CA THR A 182 -24.79 -5.53 -0.42
C THR A 182 -23.31 -5.45 -0.80
N ALA A 183 -22.89 -6.24 -1.79
CA ALA A 183 -21.47 -6.37 -2.15
C ALA A 183 -21.01 -5.44 -3.28
N CYS A 184 -21.93 -4.84 -4.05
CA CYS A 184 -21.64 -4.06 -5.27
C CYS A 184 -20.70 -4.80 -6.24
N ARG A 185 -20.95 -6.11 -6.44
CA ARG A 185 -20.18 -6.95 -7.36
C ARG A 185 -20.71 -6.86 -8.78
N PHE A 186 -19.83 -6.65 -9.75
CA PHE A 186 -20.22 -6.67 -11.15
C PHE A 186 -20.84 -8.03 -11.51
N PRO A 187 -22.03 -8.03 -12.14
CA PRO A 187 -22.69 -9.28 -12.52
C PRO A 187 -22.04 -9.91 -13.76
N ASP A 188 -21.48 -9.09 -14.65
CA ASP A 188 -20.73 -9.44 -15.85
C ASP A 188 -19.69 -8.35 -16.17
N HIS A 189 -18.94 -8.53 -17.26
CA HIS A 189 -17.87 -7.61 -17.68
C HIS A 189 -18.36 -6.44 -18.55
N TRP A 190 -19.66 -6.30 -18.82
CA TRP A 190 -20.17 -5.29 -19.76
C TRP A 190 -21.13 -4.30 -19.08
N PHE A 191 -22.22 -4.77 -18.46
CA PHE A 191 -23.24 -3.91 -17.86
C PHE A 191 -23.25 -4.07 -16.32
N PRO A 192 -22.88 -3.04 -15.53
CA PRO A 192 -22.46 -1.69 -15.89
C PRO A 192 -20.93 -1.51 -15.93
N ALA A 193 -20.14 -2.60 -15.90
CA ALA A 193 -18.69 -2.54 -15.72
C ALA A 193 -18.00 -1.58 -16.70
N GLU A 194 -18.31 -1.66 -18.00
CA GLU A 194 -17.72 -0.83 -19.06
C GLU A 194 -17.79 0.67 -18.72
N VAL A 195 -18.99 1.20 -18.47
CA VAL A 195 -19.18 2.63 -18.20
C VAL A 195 -18.60 3.07 -16.85
N VAL A 196 -18.63 2.19 -15.84
CA VAL A 196 -18.00 2.44 -14.54
C VAL A 196 -16.49 2.56 -14.71
N GLU A 197 -15.89 1.65 -15.48
CA GLU A 197 -14.48 1.63 -15.78
C GLU A 197 -14.02 2.81 -16.62
N LEU A 198 -14.78 3.17 -17.65
CA LEU A 198 -14.52 4.36 -18.48
C LEU A 198 -14.56 5.63 -17.62
N THR A 199 -15.55 5.76 -16.74
CA THR A 199 -15.63 6.90 -15.81
C THR A 199 -14.46 6.90 -14.83
N ALA A 200 -14.11 5.75 -14.25
CA ALA A 200 -12.95 5.59 -13.36
C ALA A 200 -11.61 5.81 -14.08
N HIS A 201 -11.59 5.91 -15.41
CA HIS A 201 -10.40 6.27 -16.19
C HIS A 201 -10.24 7.80 -16.37
N VAL A 202 -11.20 8.62 -15.95
CA VAL A 202 -11.17 10.07 -16.15
C VAL A 202 -11.23 10.78 -14.79
N PRO A 203 -10.08 11.18 -14.20
CA PRO A 203 -10.01 11.77 -12.85
C PRO A 203 -10.92 12.96 -12.54
N LYS A 204 -11.37 13.67 -13.57
CA LYS A 204 -12.24 14.85 -13.45
C LYS A 204 -13.69 14.58 -13.83
N ALA A 205 -14.03 13.36 -14.23
CA ALA A 205 -15.40 13.01 -14.55
C ALA A 205 -16.27 12.98 -13.28
N PRO A 206 -17.52 13.44 -13.36
CA PRO A 206 -18.49 13.23 -12.29
C PRO A 206 -18.61 11.75 -11.95
N GLY A 207 -18.62 11.43 -10.66
CA GLY A 207 -18.59 10.04 -10.18
C GLY A 207 -17.23 9.32 -10.22
N PHE A 208 -16.12 9.97 -10.62
CA PHE A 208 -14.78 9.33 -10.68
C PHE A 208 -14.41 8.56 -9.40
N ALA A 209 -14.60 9.16 -8.23
CA ALA A 209 -14.29 8.53 -6.95
C ALA A 209 -15.18 7.32 -6.65
N GLY A 210 -16.50 7.44 -6.89
CA GLY A 210 -17.45 6.35 -6.70
C GLY A 210 -17.21 5.18 -7.65
N CYS A 211 -16.92 5.46 -8.92
CA CYS A 211 -16.57 4.45 -9.91
C CYS A 211 -15.21 3.80 -9.62
N SER A 212 -14.20 4.57 -9.21
CA SER A 212 -12.92 4.02 -8.76
C SER A 212 -13.10 3.09 -7.55
N ALA A 213 -14.01 3.42 -6.63
CA ALA A 213 -14.31 2.56 -5.49
C ALA A 213 -14.98 1.25 -5.92
N LEU A 214 -15.87 1.26 -6.91
CA LEU A 214 -16.45 0.04 -7.50
C LEU A 214 -15.39 -0.83 -8.17
N VAL A 215 -14.51 -0.22 -8.97
CA VAL A 215 -13.40 -0.94 -9.63
C VAL A 215 -12.50 -1.59 -8.58
N LEU A 216 -12.07 -0.85 -7.56
CA LEU A 216 -11.20 -1.39 -6.51
C LEU A 216 -11.88 -2.48 -5.68
N ALA A 217 -13.16 -2.31 -5.33
CA ALA A 217 -13.88 -3.33 -4.59
C ALA A 217 -13.96 -4.64 -5.39
N ASN A 218 -14.19 -4.56 -6.70
CA ASN A 218 -14.25 -5.73 -7.58
C ASN A 218 -12.87 -6.36 -7.80
N ALA A 219 -11.81 -5.56 -7.98
CA ALA A 219 -10.43 -6.05 -8.01
C ALA A 219 -10.05 -6.78 -6.71
N ILE A 220 -10.52 -6.32 -5.54
CA ILE A 220 -10.33 -7.03 -4.27
C ILE A 220 -11.19 -8.31 -4.20
N TYR A 221 -12.28 -8.40 -4.96
CA TYR A 221 -13.12 -9.58 -5.00
C TYR A 221 -12.54 -10.71 -5.84
N ASP A 222 -11.89 -10.38 -6.94
CA ASP A 222 -11.40 -11.29 -7.96
C ASP A 222 -9.86 -11.31 -8.10
N ASP A 223 -9.17 -10.76 -7.10
CA ASP A 223 -7.71 -10.66 -7.02
C ASP A 223 -7.06 -9.90 -8.20
N ASP A 224 -7.77 -8.90 -8.73
CA ASP A 224 -7.37 -8.02 -9.84
C ASP A 224 -6.93 -8.80 -11.09
N HIS A 225 -7.56 -9.95 -11.37
CA HIS A 225 -7.13 -10.92 -12.38
C HIS A 225 -7.05 -10.41 -13.83
N VAL A 226 -7.62 -9.25 -14.12
CA VAL A 226 -7.61 -8.55 -15.42
C VAL A 226 -7.02 -7.15 -15.30
N ASP A 227 -6.28 -6.91 -14.21
CA ASP A 227 -5.46 -5.73 -13.97
C ASP A 227 -6.21 -4.39 -13.98
N HIS A 228 -7.51 -4.39 -13.65
CA HIS A 228 -8.31 -3.16 -13.64
C HIS A 228 -7.73 -2.14 -12.66
N ALA A 229 -7.42 -2.55 -11.42
CA ALA A 229 -6.91 -1.64 -10.39
C ALA A 229 -5.44 -1.30 -10.63
N SER A 230 -4.58 -2.27 -10.96
CA SER A 230 -3.16 -1.99 -11.27
C SER A 230 -3.02 -0.99 -12.42
N PHE A 231 -3.85 -1.11 -13.47
CA PHE A 231 -3.93 -0.14 -14.57
C PHE A 231 -4.37 1.25 -14.09
N ARG A 232 -5.37 1.34 -13.21
CA ARG A 232 -5.83 2.65 -12.68
C ARG A 232 -4.74 3.32 -11.84
N TRP A 233 -4.00 2.59 -11.00
CA TRP A 233 -2.85 3.17 -10.29
C TRP A 233 -1.79 3.67 -11.27
N HIS A 234 -1.44 2.83 -12.27
CA HIS A 234 -0.46 3.19 -13.29
C HIS A 234 -0.78 4.52 -13.98
N GLN A 235 -2.03 4.72 -14.38
CA GLN A 235 -2.44 5.92 -15.10
C GLN A 235 -2.65 7.12 -14.16
N HIS A 236 -3.27 6.89 -13.00
CA HIS A 236 -3.93 7.96 -12.23
C HIS A 236 -3.45 8.11 -10.79
N ARG A 237 -2.34 7.49 -10.38
CA ARG A 237 -1.76 7.64 -9.03
C ARG A 237 -1.67 9.06 -8.49
N HIS A 238 -1.42 10.07 -9.33
CA HIS A 238 -1.35 11.47 -8.88
C HIS A 238 -2.71 12.12 -8.62
N ALA A 239 -3.80 11.53 -9.13
CA ALA A 239 -5.15 12.02 -8.94
C ALA A 239 -5.72 11.60 -7.58
N TYR A 240 -5.47 10.36 -7.14
CA TYR A 240 -6.07 9.83 -5.90
C TYR A 240 -5.73 10.66 -4.65
N PRO A 241 -4.47 11.07 -4.38
CA PRO A 241 -4.14 11.91 -3.23
C PRO A 241 -4.70 13.34 -3.31
N ARG A 242 -5.21 13.78 -4.48
CA ARG A 242 -5.78 15.13 -4.67
C ARG A 242 -7.30 15.16 -4.51
N LEU A 243 -7.94 14.00 -4.31
CA LEU A 243 -9.35 13.92 -3.95
C LEU A 243 -9.56 14.47 -2.54
N LYS A 244 -10.83 14.65 -2.15
CA LYS A 244 -11.14 15.02 -0.77
C LYS A 244 -10.67 13.89 0.17
N ALA A 245 -10.23 14.22 1.37
CA ALA A 245 -9.70 13.22 2.32
C ALA A 245 -10.64 12.02 2.53
N ASN A 246 -11.94 12.28 2.64
CA ASN A 246 -12.98 11.27 2.82
C ASN A 246 -13.22 10.36 1.59
N GLU A 247 -12.61 10.67 0.44
CA GLU A 247 -12.59 9.88 -0.80
C GLU A 247 -11.21 9.25 -1.03
N ALA A 248 -10.15 10.03 -0.86
CA ALA A 248 -8.77 9.60 -1.04
C ALA A 248 -8.39 8.45 -0.10
N GLY A 249 -8.70 8.57 1.20
CA GLY A 249 -8.35 7.58 2.22
C GLY A 249 -8.82 6.16 1.86
N PRO A 250 -10.13 5.93 1.66
CA PRO A 250 -10.63 4.60 1.28
C PRO A 250 -10.04 4.06 -0.03
N LEU A 251 -9.86 4.91 -1.06
CA LEU A 251 -9.29 4.47 -2.34
C LEU A 251 -7.82 4.04 -2.20
N LEU A 252 -7.02 4.83 -1.47
CA LEU A 252 -5.62 4.51 -1.20
C LEU A 252 -5.47 3.24 -0.35
N ARG A 253 -6.39 2.99 0.59
CA ARG A 253 -6.49 1.71 1.32
C ARG A 253 -6.77 0.53 0.39
N GLY A 254 -7.66 0.72 -0.59
CA GLY A 254 -7.94 -0.29 -1.60
C GLY A 254 -6.69 -0.72 -2.37
N PHE A 255 -5.93 0.24 -2.90
CA PHE A 255 -4.68 -0.06 -3.58
C PHE A 255 -3.61 -0.67 -2.65
N ARG A 256 -3.53 -0.17 -1.40
CA ARG A 256 -2.62 -0.72 -0.39
C ARG A 256 -2.90 -2.19 -0.12
N TYR A 257 -4.17 -2.55 0.07
CA TYR A 257 -4.57 -3.93 0.26
C TYR A 257 -4.17 -4.82 -0.91
N LEU A 258 -4.40 -4.40 -2.16
CA LEU A 258 -4.01 -5.18 -3.34
C LEU A 258 -2.50 -5.44 -3.37
N TYR A 259 -1.69 -4.42 -3.13
CA TYR A 259 -0.23 -4.58 -2.99
C TYR A 259 0.14 -5.59 -1.89
N GLU A 260 -0.47 -5.48 -0.70
CA GLU A 260 -0.10 -6.32 0.44
C GLU A 260 -0.54 -7.78 0.26
N ALA A 261 -1.77 -7.97 -0.20
CA ALA A 261 -2.44 -9.26 -0.32
C ALA A 261 -2.00 -10.08 -1.53
N LEU A 262 -1.64 -9.43 -2.64
CA LEU A 262 -1.35 -10.10 -3.92
C LEU A 262 0.17 -10.02 -4.23
N PRO A 263 0.90 -11.15 -4.18
CA PRO A 263 2.34 -11.18 -4.46
C PRO A 263 2.73 -10.61 -5.83
N ASP A 264 1.88 -10.85 -6.83
CA ASP A 264 2.14 -10.54 -8.25
C ASP A 264 1.52 -9.22 -8.70
N TRP A 265 0.88 -8.46 -7.81
CA TRP A 265 0.30 -7.16 -8.16
C TRP A 265 1.38 -6.14 -8.47
N ASP A 266 1.49 -5.75 -9.74
CA ASP A 266 2.50 -4.81 -10.22
C ASP A 266 1.87 -3.71 -11.11
N PRO A 267 1.78 -2.46 -10.62
CA PRO A 267 1.23 -1.35 -11.38
C PRO A 267 2.25 -0.68 -12.32
N PHE A 268 3.45 -1.24 -12.51
CA PHE A 268 4.48 -0.63 -13.35
C PHE A 268 4.43 -1.04 -14.81
N TRP A 269 3.70 -2.11 -15.15
CA TRP A 269 3.42 -2.54 -16.52
C TRP A 269 4.64 -2.42 -17.44
N ASP A 270 5.80 -2.99 -17.06
CA ASP A 270 7.07 -3.14 -17.81
C ASP A 270 7.70 -1.94 -18.59
N VAL A 271 7.02 -0.81 -18.81
CA VAL A 271 7.52 0.26 -19.71
C VAL A 271 8.48 1.23 -19.00
N ARG A 272 8.52 1.23 -17.66
CA ARG A 272 9.41 2.10 -16.89
C ARG A 272 10.40 1.28 -16.07
N ARG A 273 11.69 1.46 -16.36
CA ARG A 273 12.76 0.94 -15.48
C ARG A 273 12.54 1.50 -14.06
N PRO A 274 12.55 0.65 -13.02
CA PRO A 274 12.31 1.10 -11.65
C PRO A 274 13.23 2.23 -11.17
N GLU A 275 14.46 2.25 -11.70
CA GLU A 275 15.50 3.29 -11.58
C GLU A 275 15.03 4.74 -11.87
N ARG A 276 13.84 4.91 -12.47
CA ARG A 276 13.27 6.21 -12.84
C ARG A 276 12.02 6.59 -12.03
N MET A 277 11.61 5.78 -11.07
CA MET A 277 10.37 5.99 -10.33
C MET A 277 10.58 6.94 -9.16
N SER A 278 9.78 8.01 -9.18
CA SER A 278 9.68 8.95 -8.07
C SER A 278 8.81 8.42 -6.93
N LEU A 279 8.92 9.02 -5.75
CA LEU A 279 8.17 8.57 -4.56
C LEU A 279 6.66 8.52 -4.77
N ASP A 280 6.14 9.38 -5.63
CA ASP A 280 4.73 9.42 -6.04
C ASP A 280 4.28 8.21 -6.90
N HIS A 281 5.18 7.29 -7.25
CA HIS A 281 4.86 6.00 -7.84
C HIS A 281 4.46 4.95 -6.80
N PHE A 282 4.85 5.16 -5.55
CA PHE A 282 4.60 4.26 -4.44
C PHE A 282 3.32 4.62 -3.70
N LEU A 283 2.72 3.59 -3.10
CA LEU A 283 1.57 3.73 -2.24
C LEU A 283 1.98 4.43 -0.94
N PRO A 284 1.18 5.40 -0.45
CA PRO A 284 1.49 6.12 0.77
C PRO A 284 1.48 5.19 1.98
N TRP A 285 2.42 5.39 2.89
CA TRP A 285 2.50 4.67 4.16
C TRP A 285 2.07 5.60 5.30
N SER A 286 1.29 5.10 6.26
CA SER A 286 0.85 5.85 7.43
C SER A 286 0.83 4.94 8.67
N PRO A 287 1.36 5.40 9.82
CA PRO A 287 1.38 4.61 11.05
C PRO A 287 -0.02 4.40 11.65
N SER A 288 -0.95 5.31 11.37
CA SER A 288 -2.34 5.30 11.88
C SER A 288 -3.32 4.64 10.91
N GLY A 289 -2.84 4.06 9.81
CA GLY A 289 -3.65 3.79 8.62
C GLY A 289 -3.95 5.08 7.82
N PRO A 290 -4.54 5.00 6.62
CA PRO A 290 -4.69 6.15 5.70
C PRO A 290 -5.70 7.24 6.11
N ASP A 291 -6.27 7.18 7.31
CA ASP A 291 -7.35 8.06 7.77
C ASP A 291 -6.87 9.31 8.53
N ALA A 292 -5.55 9.58 8.57
CA ALA A 292 -4.94 10.67 9.35
C ALA A 292 -4.60 11.96 8.55
N GLY A 293 -5.18 12.15 7.36
CA GLY A 293 -4.96 13.31 6.48
C GLY A 293 -6.22 14.10 6.19
#